data_AF-A0A7C7SIS3-F1
#
_entry.id   AF-A0A7C7SIS3-F1
#
_cell.length_a   1.000
_cell.length_b   1.000
_cell.length_c   1.000
_cell.angle_alpha   90.00
_cell.angle_beta   90.00
_cell.angle_gamma   90.00
#
_symmetry.space_group_name_H-M   'P 1'
#
loop_
_entity.id
_entity.type
_entity.pdbx_description
1 polymer ?
#
loop_
_entity_poly.entity_id
_entity_poly.type
_entity_poly.pdbx_seq_one_letter_code
_entity_poly.pdbx_strand_id
1 'polypeptide(L)'
;MTDGIRISLFAVAATALLATSLIARQPGSADQDLSGVVQTPAGVEAGVWVIAETDDLDTRFRKIVVTDDDGRFLVPDLPAASYRVWVRGYGLLDSEPVAAEPGQTVTLDVVAAGTPQEAARVYPANYWYSLLEPPAADEFPGTGEDGNGISPRLQSQAAWVDLTKQGCQLCHQMGNRFTFDTSHLSQFDSTIEAWDHRITFGQRGSQMSGALTRFGRQRGLGMFADWSDRIAAGEVPEAPPRPQGVERNLVLTMWDWAGETSYMHDEVTTDKRNPTVNPDGLVYGVSITNDKLVITDVARHQSIELDVPLREPREMVPSMFPTAPGFEPSPSWGEEIIFDAPANPHNPMMDAQGRVWLTSTVRRRDNPDWCKAGSDHPSAAYFPVSRSGRQISAYDPERQSWLLIDSCYATHHLQFGEDAADTLWFSGDANVVGWLDTKLYDETQDERASQGWCPTVIDTNGDGRITRPWNEPGEAVDPALDTRDAGFAYGVIASPADGSAWIARTGPFPGRLVRLDRGDNPPETCIA
;
A
#
# COMPACT_ATOMS: atom_id res chain seq x y z
N MET A 1 14.08 -62.11 59.97
CA MET A 1 14.99 -61.39 59.06
C MET A 1 14.13 -60.70 58.03
N THR A 2 14.42 -59.43 57.83
CA THR A 2 13.68 -58.42 57.09
C THR A 2 13.21 -58.89 55.72
N ASP A 3 11.90 -58.87 55.50
CA ASP A 3 11.29 -58.66 54.18
C ASP A 3 9.80 -58.34 54.33
N GLY A 4 9.40 -57.22 53.71
CA GLY A 4 8.26 -57.22 52.81
C GLY A 4 6.89 -56.75 53.30
N ILE A 5 6.48 -55.60 52.74
CA ILE A 5 5.25 -55.45 51.93
C ILE A 5 3.94 -55.05 52.66
N ARG A 6 3.49 -53.81 52.32
CA ARG A 6 2.16 -53.38 51.80
C ARG A 6 1.23 -52.50 52.65
N ILE A 7 0.56 -51.59 51.89
CA ILE A 7 -0.82 -51.06 52.04
C ILE A 7 -0.94 -49.92 53.08
N SER A 8 -1.55 -48.75 52.86
CA SER A 8 -2.49 -48.28 51.84
C SER A 8 -2.71 -46.75 51.92
N LEU A 9 -3.23 -46.20 50.82
CA LEU A 9 -4.18 -45.06 50.67
C LEU A 9 -4.15 -43.89 51.66
N PHE A 10 -4.00 -42.68 51.12
CA PHE A 10 -4.89 -41.56 51.44
C PHE A 10 -5.21 -40.72 50.20
N ALA A 11 -6.52 -40.56 49.96
CA ALA A 11 -7.08 -39.67 48.97
C ALA A 11 -7.06 -38.22 49.50
N VAL A 12 -6.70 -37.27 48.64
CA VAL A 12 -6.89 -35.84 48.90
C VAL A 12 -7.56 -35.23 47.67
N ALA A 13 -8.75 -34.68 47.89
CA ALA A 13 -9.48 -33.86 46.94
C ALA A 13 -8.81 -32.48 46.84
N ALA A 14 -8.48 -32.04 45.63
CA ALA A 14 -7.97 -30.69 45.37
C ALA A 14 -9.07 -29.87 44.67
N THR A 15 -9.67 -28.95 45.41
CA THR A 15 -10.47 -27.83 44.90
C THR A 15 -9.55 -26.82 44.21
N ALA A 16 -9.67 -26.69 42.89
CA ALA A 16 -8.99 -25.66 42.11
C ALA A 16 -9.81 -24.36 42.15
N LEU A 17 -9.27 -23.31 42.80
CA LEU A 17 -9.74 -21.94 42.61
C LEU A 17 -9.23 -21.44 41.25
N LEU A 18 -10.14 -21.19 40.31
CA LEU A 18 -9.86 -20.36 39.14
C LEU A 18 -9.81 -18.89 39.59
N ALA A 19 -8.61 -18.34 39.72
CA ALA A 19 -8.42 -16.90 39.72
C ALA A 19 -8.41 -16.43 38.26
N THR A 20 -9.51 -15.85 37.80
CA THR A 20 -9.57 -15.08 36.57
C THR A 20 -8.78 -13.78 36.77
N SER A 21 -7.57 -13.71 36.22
CA SER A 21 -6.79 -12.48 36.13
C SER A 21 -7.44 -11.58 35.08
N LEU A 22 -8.34 -10.71 35.52
CA LEU A 22 -8.70 -9.49 34.79
C LEU A 22 -7.48 -8.57 34.84
N ILE A 23 -6.65 -8.58 33.80
CA ILE A 23 -5.66 -7.51 33.59
C ILE A 23 -6.45 -6.28 33.17
N ALA A 24 -6.84 -5.46 34.15
CA ALA A 24 -7.24 -4.10 33.89
C ALA A 24 -6.03 -3.36 33.31
N ARG A 25 -6.17 -2.76 32.12
CA ARG A 25 -5.23 -1.75 31.63
C ARG A 25 -5.06 -0.71 32.74
N GLN A 26 -3.82 -0.53 33.21
CA GLN A 26 -3.53 0.66 34.00
C GLN A 26 -3.80 1.86 33.08
N PRO A 27 -4.60 2.85 33.49
CA PRO A 27 -4.55 4.15 32.82
C PRO A 27 -3.09 4.63 32.88
N GLY A 28 -2.60 5.23 31.79
CA GLY A 28 -1.30 5.88 31.77
C GLY A 28 -1.08 6.65 33.07
N SER A 29 0.08 6.49 33.69
CA SER A 29 0.35 7.28 34.90
C SER A 29 0.35 8.75 34.48
N ALA A 30 -0.26 9.64 35.27
CA ALA A 30 -0.25 11.08 35.00
C ALA A 30 1.16 11.65 34.75
N ASP A 31 2.20 10.97 35.23
CA ASP A 31 3.61 11.29 35.01
C ASP A 31 4.10 11.07 33.56
N GLN A 32 3.31 10.40 32.71
CA GLN A 32 3.61 10.12 31.30
C GLN A 32 2.73 10.91 30.32
N ASP A 33 1.79 11.71 30.84
CA ASP A 33 0.90 12.51 30.01
C ASP A 33 1.42 13.93 29.87
N LEU A 34 1.32 14.52 28.69
CA LEU A 34 1.52 15.95 28.50
C LEU A 34 0.16 16.63 28.37
N SER A 35 -0.08 17.68 29.15
CA SER A 35 -1.35 18.40 29.14
C SER A 35 -1.17 19.87 28.85
N GLY A 36 -2.25 20.57 28.54
CA GLY A 36 -2.17 22.01 28.35
C GLY A 36 -3.43 22.65 27.83
N VAL A 37 -3.28 23.91 27.44
CA VAL A 37 -4.31 24.72 26.80
C VAL A 37 -3.73 25.42 25.58
N VAL A 38 -4.53 25.51 24.51
CA VAL A 38 -4.24 26.30 23.33
C VAL A 38 -5.06 27.59 23.38
N GLN A 39 -4.40 28.72 23.19
CA GLN A 39 -5.03 30.03 23.29
C GLN A 39 -4.53 31.03 22.24
N THR A 40 -5.35 32.05 22.02
CA THR A 40 -5.03 33.31 21.35
C THR A 40 -5.25 34.45 22.34
N PRO A 41 -4.81 35.68 22.02
CA PRO A 41 -5.18 36.86 22.81
C PRO A 41 -6.71 37.07 22.94
N ALA A 42 -7.51 36.46 22.06
CA ALA A 42 -8.97 36.61 22.03
C ALA A 42 -9.73 35.50 22.78
N GLY A 43 -9.07 34.40 23.16
CA GLY A 43 -9.71 33.27 23.83
C GLY A 43 -8.98 31.94 23.60
N VAL A 44 -9.67 30.83 23.86
CA VAL A 44 -9.14 29.48 23.66
C VAL A 44 -9.47 28.94 22.27
N GLU A 45 -8.67 28.00 21.76
CA GLU A 45 -8.88 27.40 20.44
C GLU A 45 -9.34 25.95 20.55
N ALA A 46 -10.61 25.72 20.21
CA ALA A 46 -11.21 24.40 20.16
C ALA A 46 -11.03 23.71 18.81
N GLY A 47 -10.92 22.38 18.81
CA GLY A 47 -10.83 21.59 17.57
C GLY A 47 -9.55 21.85 16.77
N VAL A 48 -8.42 22.08 17.44
CA VAL A 48 -7.10 22.21 16.79
C VAL A 48 -6.19 21.07 17.19
N TRP A 49 -5.27 20.69 16.32
CA TRP A 49 -4.35 19.58 16.54
C TRP A 49 -3.13 20.05 17.32
N VAL A 50 -2.86 19.39 18.44
CA VAL A 50 -1.62 19.54 19.20
C VAL A 50 -0.71 18.38 18.83
N ILE A 51 0.48 18.70 18.35
CA ILE A 51 1.44 17.76 17.78
C ILE A 51 2.67 17.77 18.67
N ALA A 52 2.93 16.66 19.35
CA ALA A 52 4.17 16.41 20.06
C ALA A 52 5.07 15.55 19.16
N GLU A 53 6.23 16.06 18.75
CA GLU A 53 7.19 15.34 17.91
C GLU A 53 8.58 15.28 18.53
N THR A 54 9.28 14.16 18.33
CA THR A 54 10.65 13.93 18.82
C THR A 54 11.46 13.10 17.84
N ASP A 55 12.76 13.37 17.81
CA ASP A 55 13.78 12.59 17.10
C ASP A 55 14.73 11.89 18.11
N ASP A 56 14.39 11.89 19.41
CA ASP A 56 15.21 11.30 20.49
C ASP A 56 15.03 9.77 20.61
N LEU A 57 14.04 9.21 19.90
CA LEU A 57 13.78 7.77 19.80
C LEU A 57 14.44 7.20 18.53
N ASP A 58 14.58 5.87 18.44
CA ASP A 58 15.22 5.22 17.29
C ASP A 58 14.44 5.42 15.96
N THR A 59 13.18 5.83 16.07
CA THR A 59 12.32 6.28 14.97
C THR A 59 11.88 7.71 15.23
N ARG A 60 11.71 8.54 14.19
CA ARG A 60 11.02 9.81 14.39
C ARG A 60 9.60 9.54 14.84
N PHE A 61 9.20 10.18 15.93
CA PHE A 61 7.93 9.88 16.58
C PHE A 61 7.06 11.13 16.65
N ARG A 62 5.76 10.95 16.40
CA ARG A 62 4.76 11.99 16.61
C ARG A 62 3.54 11.43 17.33
N LYS A 63 3.01 12.19 18.27
CA LYS A 63 1.68 11.95 18.84
C LYS A 63 0.82 13.19 18.70
N ILE A 64 -0.38 13.02 18.16
CA ILE A 64 -1.28 14.11 17.78
C ILE A 64 -2.61 13.90 18.48
N VAL A 65 -3.09 14.96 19.13
CA VAL A 65 -4.40 15.01 19.80
C VAL A 65 -5.15 16.26 19.38
N VAL A 66 -6.43 16.35 19.76
CA VAL A 66 -7.28 17.50 19.42
C VAL A 66 -7.76 18.19 20.69
N THR A 67 -7.82 19.51 20.66
CA THR A 67 -8.33 20.30 21.79
C THR A 67 -9.85 20.18 21.98
N ASP A 68 -10.30 20.22 23.23
CA ASP A 68 -11.72 20.28 23.61
C ASP A 68 -12.35 21.68 23.42
N ASP A 69 -13.59 21.87 23.88
CA ASP A 69 -14.30 23.16 23.78
C ASP A 69 -13.64 24.28 24.60
N ASP A 70 -12.90 23.94 25.65
CA ASP A 70 -12.16 24.86 26.50
C ASP A 70 -10.71 25.04 26.00
N GLY A 71 -10.38 24.54 24.81
CA GLY A 71 -9.04 24.56 24.21
C GLY A 71 -8.01 23.69 24.94
N ARG A 72 -8.44 22.79 25.83
CA ARG A 72 -7.56 21.92 26.59
C ARG A 72 -7.19 20.69 25.79
N PHE A 73 -6.00 20.16 26.03
CA PHE A 73 -5.56 18.90 25.44
C PHE A 73 -4.86 18.02 26.47
N LEU A 74 -4.83 16.73 26.16
CA LEU A 74 -4.05 15.71 26.85
C LEU A 74 -3.42 14.82 25.79
N VAL A 75 -2.10 14.78 25.71
CA VAL A 75 -1.34 13.80 24.95
C VAL A 75 -1.00 12.65 25.90
N PRO A 76 -1.71 11.52 25.82
CA PRO A 76 -1.54 10.44 26.79
C PRO A 76 -0.29 9.61 26.46
N ASP A 77 0.22 8.86 27.43
CA ASP A 77 1.20 7.77 27.23
C ASP A 77 2.36 8.18 26.30
N LEU A 78 3.02 9.30 26.60
CA LEU A 78 4.20 9.74 25.86
C LEU A 78 5.46 9.02 26.37
N PRO A 79 6.27 8.43 25.47
CA PRO A 79 7.57 7.88 25.83
C PRO A 79 8.46 8.93 26.49
N ALA A 80 9.34 8.52 27.41
CA ALA A 80 10.28 9.43 28.05
C ALA A 80 11.31 9.95 27.03
N ALA A 81 11.14 11.20 26.60
CA ALA A 81 11.97 11.93 25.63
C ALA A 81 11.70 13.44 25.74
N SER A 82 12.50 14.26 25.07
CA SER A 82 12.18 15.68 24.87
C SER A 82 11.32 15.83 23.61
N TYR A 83 10.27 16.63 23.68
CA TYR A 83 9.34 16.86 22.58
C TYR A 83 9.33 18.32 22.15
N ARG A 84 9.19 18.54 20.83
CA ARG A 84 8.74 19.80 20.26
C ARG A 84 7.22 19.73 20.13
N VAL A 85 6.52 20.60 20.85
CA VAL A 85 5.05 20.61 20.93
C VAL A 85 4.54 21.87 20.26
N TRP A 86 3.69 21.70 19.24
CA TRP A 86 3.17 22.80 18.44
C TRP A 86 1.74 22.53 18.00
N VAL A 87 1.08 23.57 17.49
CA VAL A 87 -0.33 23.53 17.14
C VAL A 87 -0.52 23.78 15.65
N ARG A 88 -1.40 22.98 15.04
CA ARG A 88 -2.00 23.24 13.74
C ARG A 88 -3.50 23.37 13.87
N GLY A 89 -4.09 24.37 13.21
CA GLY A 89 -5.54 24.50 13.13
C GLY A 89 -5.97 25.29 11.90
N TYR A 90 -7.05 24.87 11.25
CA TYR A 90 -7.54 25.56 10.06
C TYR A 90 -8.05 26.96 10.42
N GLY A 91 -7.61 27.98 9.66
CA GLY A 91 -7.80 29.40 10.00
C GLY A 91 -6.72 30.00 10.90
N LEU A 92 -5.73 29.21 11.30
CA LEU A 92 -4.57 29.66 12.08
C LEU A 92 -3.28 29.50 11.26
N LEU A 93 -2.23 30.18 11.69
CA LEU A 93 -0.86 29.83 11.34
C LEU A 93 -0.41 28.67 12.23
N ASP A 94 0.49 27.82 11.74
CA ASP A 94 1.19 26.85 12.61
C ASP A 94 1.91 27.63 13.73
N SER A 95 1.82 27.13 14.96
CA SER A 95 2.47 27.77 16.11
C SER A 95 3.98 27.57 16.09
N GLU A 96 4.71 28.46 16.78
CA GLU A 96 6.09 28.16 17.14
C GLU A 96 6.13 26.94 18.08
N PRO A 97 7.07 26.00 17.90
CA PRO A 97 7.19 24.85 18.80
C PRO A 97 7.72 25.22 20.18
N VAL A 98 7.14 24.61 21.21
CA VAL A 98 7.56 24.70 22.61
C VAL A 98 8.21 23.38 23.03
N ALA A 99 9.36 23.43 23.69
CA ALA A 99 10.00 22.25 24.25
C ALA A 99 9.23 21.79 25.50
N ALA A 100 8.91 20.49 25.58
CA ALA A 100 8.23 19.90 26.73
C ALA A 100 8.62 18.43 26.95
N GLU A 101 8.37 17.95 28.16
CA GLU A 101 8.57 16.56 28.59
C GLU A 101 7.26 15.97 29.13
N PRO A 102 7.09 14.63 29.13
CA PRO A 102 5.95 13.99 29.78
C PRO A 102 5.79 14.42 31.25
N GLY A 103 4.54 14.53 31.71
CA GLY A 103 4.17 15.02 33.05
C GLY A 103 4.06 16.54 33.15
N GLN A 104 4.45 17.30 32.13
CA GLN A 104 4.33 18.76 32.13
C GLN A 104 2.94 19.25 31.72
N THR A 105 2.63 20.48 32.14
CA THR A 105 1.49 21.26 31.62
C THR A 105 2.03 22.49 30.90
N VAL A 106 1.67 22.66 29.64
CA VAL A 106 2.13 23.77 28.80
C VAL A 106 0.98 24.64 28.29
N THR A 107 1.28 25.89 28.01
CA THR A 107 0.38 26.80 27.29
C THR A 107 0.94 27.02 25.91
N LEU A 108 0.11 26.80 24.88
CA LEU A 108 0.50 26.96 23.49
C LEU A 108 -0.25 28.17 22.90
N ASP A 109 0.50 29.20 22.53
CA ASP A 109 -0.06 30.40 21.90
C ASP A 109 -0.10 30.24 20.38
N VAL A 110 -1.23 30.59 19.77
CA VAL A 110 -1.43 30.54 18.32
C VAL A 110 -1.87 31.87 17.76
N VAL A 111 -1.69 32.03 16.45
CA VAL A 111 -2.01 33.26 15.71
C VAL A 111 -3.02 32.95 14.62
N ALA A 112 -4.11 33.72 14.57
CA ALA A 112 -5.06 33.64 13.48
C ALA A 112 -4.41 34.05 12.15
N ALA A 113 -4.72 33.33 11.08
CA ALA A 113 -4.24 33.70 9.76
C ALA A 113 -4.85 35.06 9.33
N GLY A 114 -4.02 35.94 8.76
CA GLY A 114 -4.45 37.28 8.37
C GLY A 114 -5.22 37.32 7.05
N THR A 115 -5.06 36.29 6.22
CA THR A 115 -5.69 36.17 4.89
C THR A 115 -6.14 34.73 4.61
N PRO A 116 -7.10 34.52 3.69
CA PRO A 116 -7.47 33.17 3.23
C PRO A 116 -6.28 32.38 2.68
N GLN A 117 -5.35 33.03 1.99
CA GLN A 117 -4.14 32.42 1.43
C GLN A 117 -3.19 31.93 2.53
N GLU A 118 -3.04 32.71 3.61
CA GLU A 118 -2.26 32.27 4.78
C GLU A 118 -2.92 31.09 5.48
N ALA A 119 -4.24 31.13 5.68
CA ALA A 119 -4.99 30.05 6.30
C ALA A 119 -4.87 28.74 5.51
N ALA A 120 -4.92 28.81 4.17
CA ALA A 120 -4.90 27.64 3.32
C ALA A 120 -3.54 26.91 3.26
N ARG A 121 -2.44 27.54 3.72
CA ARG A 121 -1.08 26.94 3.68
C ARG A 121 -0.98 25.62 4.44
N VAL A 122 -1.80 25.45 5.47
CA VAL A 122 -1.82 24.25 6.32
C VAL A 122 -2.96 23.28 5.94
N TYR A 123 -3.74 23.60 4.90
CA TYR A 123 -4.81 22.71 4.46
C TYR A 123 -4.23 21.43 3.85
N PRO A 124 -4.93 20.30 4.00
CA PRO A 124 -4.49 19.02 3.45
C PRO A 124 -4.33 19.09 1.92
N ALA A 125 -3.39 18.31 1.39
CA ALA A 125 -3.08 18.29 -0.04
C ALA A 125 -4.31 18.02 -0.93
N ASN A 126 -5.23 17.16 -0.49
CA ASN A 126 -6.44 16.85 -1.25
C ASN A 126 -7.40 18.05 -1.43
N TYR A 127 -7.35 19.07 -0.57
CA TYR A 127 -8.12 20.32 -0.76
C TYR A 127 -7.51 21.19 -1.85
N TRP A 128 -6.18 21.30 -1.89
CA TRP A 128 -5.52 21.97 -3.00
C TRP A 128 -5.78 21.25 -4.32
N TYR A 129 -5.73 19.92 -4.30
CA TYR A 129 -6.04 19.08 -5.45
C TYR A 129 -7.50 19.19 -5.92
N SER A 130 -8.45 19.50 -5.03
CA SER A 130 -9.86 19.65 -5.42
C SER A 130 -10.13 20.87 -6.31
N LEU A 131 -9.18 21.79 -6.43
CA LEU A 131 -9.25 22.90 -7.39
C LEU A 131 -8.92 22.47 -8.83
N LEU A 132 -8.40 21.26 -9.04
CA LEU A 132 -8.10 20.76 -10.38
C LEU A 132 -9.41 20.47 -11.14
N GLU A 133 -9.63 21.16 -12.26
CA GLU A 133 -10.83 21.00 -13.07
C GLU A 133 -10.58 20.11 -14.30
N PRO A 134 -11.11 18.87 -14.34
CA PRO A 134 -11.01 18.05 -15.55
C PRO A 134 -11.82 18.67 -16.71
N PRO A 135 -11.49 18.33 -17.98
CA PRO A 135 -12.31 18.72 -19.13
C PRO A 135 -13.79 18.41 -18.91
N ALA A 136 -14.67 19.27 -19.40
CA ALA A 136 -16.11 19.13 -19.22
C ALA A 136 -16.65 17.87 -19.92
N ALA A 137 -17.76 17.34 -19.41
CA ALA A 137 -18.31 16.08 -19.90
C ALA A 137 -18.73 16.12 -21.38
N ASP A 138 -19.13 17.29 -21.88
CA ASP A 138 -19.53 17.54 -23.27
C ASP A 138 -18.35 17.67 -24.24
N GLU A 139 -17.12 17.71 -23.73
CA GLU A 139 -15.91 17.67 -24.57
C GLU A 139 -15.56 16.24 -25.03
N PHE A 140 -16.21 15.21 -24.51
CA PHE A 140 -15.94 13.81 -24.86
C PHE A 140 -16.90 13.29 -25.96
N PRO A 141 -16.46 12.33 -26.81
CA PRO A 141 -15.21 11.58 -26.74
C PRO A 141 -13.99 12.39 -27.21
N GLY A 142 -12.79 11.91 -26.85
CA GLY A 142 -11.55 12.47 -27.38
C GLY A 142 -11.46 12.33 -28.91
N THR A 143 -10.99 13.39 -29.58
CA THR A 143 -10.89 13.45 -31.04
C THR A 143 -9.45 13.62 -31.55
N GLY A 144 -8.46 13.58 -30.65
CA GLY A 144 -7.05 13.67 -30.99
C GLY A 144 -6.54 15.11 -31.11
N GLU A 145 -5.26 15.23 -31.48
CA GLU A 145 -4.53 16.51 -31.54
C GLU A 145 -5.14 17.51 -32.53
N ASP A 146 -5.60 17.03 -33.69
CA ASP A 146 -6.28 17.86 -34.71
C ASP A 146 -7.74 18.22 -34.34
N GLY A 147 -8.24 17.70 -33.21
CA GLY A 147 -9.58 17.92 -32.70
C GLY A 147 -9.60 18.70 -31.38
N ASN A 148 -10.22 18.13 -30.35
CA ASN A 148 -10.30 18.70 -28.99
C ASN A 148 -9.02 18.49 -28.16
N GLY A 149 -7.96 17.90 -28.74
CA GLY A 149 -6.70 17.62 -28.06
C GLY A 149 -6.75 16.48 -27.04
N ILE A 150 -7.92 15.89 -26.77
CA ILE A 150 -8.09 14.75 -25.86
C ILE A 150 -7.78 13.46 -26.64
N SER A 151 -7.04 12.55 -26.02
CA SER A 151 -6.72 11.23 -26.57
C SER A 151 -7.99 10.50 -27.03
N PRO A 152 -8.04 9.96 -28.26
CA PRO A 152 -9.19 9.18 -28.75
C PRO A 152 -9.49 7.91 -27.93
N ARG A 153 -8.61 7.51 -27.01
CA ARG A 153 -8.87 6.40 -26.08
C ARG A 153 -9.78 6.79 -24.92
N LEU A 154 -9.93 8.09 -24.64
CA LEU A 154 -10.76 8.60 -23.57
C LEU A 154 -12.15 8.91 -24.12
N GLN A 155 -13.10 8.04 -23.82
CA GLN A 155 -14.47 8.11 -24.33
C GLN A 155 -15.42 8.90 -23.41
N SER A 156 -14.99 9.25 -22.20
CA SER A 156 -15.79 10.00 -21.22
C SER A 156 -14.92 10.74 -20.20
N GLN A 157 -15.49 11.72 -19.51
CA GLN A 157 -14.84 12.39 -18.38
C GLN A 157 -14.50 11.39 -17.25
N ALA A 158 -15.31 10.35 -17.05
CA ALA A 158 -15.00 9.32 -16.06
C ALA A 158 -13.70 8.56 -16.40
N ALA A 159 -13.45 8.28 -17.69
CA ALA A 159 -12.18 7.69 -18.13
C ALA A 159 -10.99 8.64 -17.95
N TRP A 160 -11.20 9.96 -18.10
CA TRP A 160 -10.19 10.97 -17.77
C TRP A 160 -9.86 10.97 -16.28
N VAL A 161 -10.88 10.99 -15.41
CA VAL A 161 -10.70 10.94 -13.95
C VAL A 161 -10.03 9.64 -13.52
N ASP A 162 -10.39 8.51 -14.11
CA ASP A 162 -9.72 7.23 -13.89
C ASP A 162 -8.22 7.31 -14.20
N LEU A 163 -7.87 7.90 -15.35
CA LEU A 163 -6.48 8.10 -15.73
C LEU A 163 -5.74 9.04 -14.77
N THR A 164 -6.38 10.08 -14.22
CA THR A 164 -5.77 10.94 -13.20
C THR A 164 -5.56 10.19 -11.88
N LYS A 165 -6.53 9.37 -11.47
CA LYS A 165 -6.44 8.56 -10.24
C LYS A 165 -5.37 7.48 -10.34
N GLN A 166 -5.44 6.64 -11.36
CA GLN A 166 -4.51 5.52 -11.55
C GLN A 166 -3.15 5.95 -12.11
N GLY A 167 -3.10 7.02 -12.90
CA GLY A 167 -1.90 7.47 -13.60
C GLY A 167 -1.06 8.50 -12.84
N CYS A 168 -1.65 9.24 -11.90
CA CYS A 168 -0.94 10.25 -11.11
C CYS A 168 -1.12 10.02 -9.60
N GLN A 169 -2.36 10.05 -9.10
CA GLN A 169 -2.61 9.98 -7.64
C GLN A 169 -2.15 8.67 -7.00
N LEU A 170 -2.14 7.57 -7.75
CA LEU A 170 -1.66 6.27 -7.27
C LEU A 170 -0.23 6.32 -6.72
N CYS A 171 0.64 7.19 -7.26
CA CYS A 171 2.06 7.28 -6.88
C CYS A 171 2.44 8.64 -6.28
N HIS A 172 1.59 9.66 -6.40
CA HIS A 172 1.92 11.03 -6.03
C HIS A 172 0.84 11.62 -5.14
N GLN A 173 1.27 12.23 -4.02
CA GLN A 173 0.39 13.08 -3.22
C GLN A 173 0.15 14.41 -3.95
N MET A 174 -0.84 14.40 -4.84
CA MET A 174 -1.27 15.60 -5.57
C MET A 174 -1.83 16.65 -4.62
N GLY A 175 -1.52 17.92 -4.88
CA GLY A 175 -1.94 19.07 -4.07
C GLY A 175 -1.02 19.37 -2.88
N ASN A 176 0.11 18.68 -2.74
CA ASN A 176 1.19 19.22 -1.93
C ASN A 176 1.78 20.47 -2.62
N ARG A 177 2.43 21.36 -1.86
CA ARG A 177 2.94 22.63 -2.42
C ARG A 177 3.81 22.42 -3.67
N PHE A 178 4.71 21.44 -3.65
CA PHE A 178 5.61 21.14 -4.76
C PHE A 178 4.86 20.80 -6.06
N THR A 179 3.69 20.16 -5.97
CA THR A 179 2.93 19.75 -7.15
C THR A 179 2.23 20.89 -7.88
N PHE A 180 1.86 22.00 -7.24
CA PHE A 180 1.20 23.12 -7.93
C PHE A 180 2.05 24.39 -8.00
N ASP A 181 2.96 24.61 -7.04
CA ASP A 181 3.84 25.78 -7.00
C ASP A 181 4.89 25.67 -8.11
N THR A 182 4.92 26.58 -9.08
CA THR A 182 5.91 26.60 -10.16
C THR A 182 7.06 27.58 -9.93
N SER A 183 7.10 28.28 -8.78
CA SER A 183 8.13 29.29 -8.51
C SER A 183 9.56 28.74 -8.43
N HIS A 184 9.71 27.44 -8.13
CA HIS A 184 10.99 26.73 -8.16
C HIS A 184 11.45 26.34 -9.58
N LEU A 185 10.60 26.57 -10.59
CA LEU A 185 10.83 26.32 -12.01
C LEU A 185 10.72 27.63 -12.81
N SER A 186 11.38 28.69 -12.35
CA SER A 186 11.26 30.04 -12.94
C SER A 186 11.98 30.21 -14.28
N GLN A 187 12.60 29.16 -14.83
CA GLN A 187 13.38 29.19 -16.06
C GLN A 187 12.58 28.92 -17.35
N PHE A 188 11.25 28.81 -17.26
CA PHE A 188 10.36 28.48 -18.37
C PHE A 188 9.52 29.68 -18.81
N ASP A 189 9.16 29.73 -20.10
CA ASP A 189 8.39 30.84 -20.67
C ASP A 189 6.89 30.75 -20.31
N SER A 190 6.43 29.58 -19.84
CA SER A 190 5.06 29.36 -19.38
C SER A 190 4.92 28.27 -18.32
N THR A 191 3.80 28.29 -17.59
CA THR A 191 3.43 27.24 -16.61
C THR A 191 3.22 25.88 -17.30
N ILE A 192 2.80 25.87 -18.57
CA ILE A 192 2.71 24.64 -19.39
C ILE A 192 4.10 24.01 -19.56
N GLU A 193 5.11 24.79 -19.95
CA GLU A 193 6.48 24.31 -20.10
C GLU A 193 7.10 23.84 -18.77
N ALA A 194 6.83 24.57 -17.69
CA ALA A 194 7.26 24.18 -16.35
C ALA A 194 6.66 22.82 -15.93
N TRP A 195 5.37 22.58 -16.21
CA TRP A 195 4.74 21.27 -15.99
C TRP A 195 5.31 20.18 -16.88
N ASP A 196 5.57 20.49 -18.15
CA ASP A 196 6.08 19.51 -19.11
C ASP A 196 7.48 19.02 -18.73
N HIS A 197 8.29 19.89 -18.13
CA HIS A 197 9.58 19.55 -17.56
C HIS A 197 9.47 18.87 -16.19
N ARG A 198 8.57 19.32 -15.30
CA ARG A 198 8.40 18.73 -13.95
C ARG A 198 8.21 17.22 -13.98
N ILE A 199 7.40 16.74 -14.92
CA ILE A 199 7.09 15.31 -15.06
C ILE A 199 8.25 14.50 -15.65
N THR A 200 9.38 15.11 -16.02
CA THR A 200 10.55 14.39 -16.53
C THR A 200 11.58 14.09 -15.44
N PHE A 201 11.41 14.58 -14.21
CA PHE A 201 12.40 14.42 -13.15
C PHE A 201 12.63 12.97 -12.72
N GLY A 202 13.91 12.65 -12.48
CA GLY A 202 14.39 11.43 -11.86
C GLY A 202 14.25 10.16 -12.71
N GLN A 203 14.61 9.02 -12.11
CA GLN A 203 14.64 7.70 -12.77
C GLN A 203 13.32 7.31 -13.47
N ARG A 204 12.17 7.81 -13.00
CA ARG A 204 10.84 7.50 -13.57
C ARG A 204 10.27 8.59 -14.49
N GLY A 205 11.03 9.65 -14.77
CA GLY A 205 10.58 10.79 -15.58
C GLY A 205 10.02 10.42 -16.95
N SER A 206 10.66 9.50 -17.66
CA SER A 206 10.16 9.03 -18.97
C SER A 206 8.80 8.34 -18.85
N GLN A 207 8.56 7.60 -17.76
CA GLN A 207 7.31 6.90 -17.49
C GLN A 207 6.20 7.88 -17.12
N MET A 208 6.51 8.88 -16.29
CA MET A 208 5.58 9.96 -15.91
C MET A 208 5.20 10.82 -17.13
N SER A 209 6.17 11.21 -17.95
CA SER A 209 5.90 11.92 -19.21
C SER A 209 5.06 11.09 -20.19
N GLY A 210 5.33 9.78 -20.29
CA GLY A 210 4.50 8.85 -21.07
C GLY A 210 3.08 8.72 -20.52
N ALA A 211 2.90 8.76 -19.19
CA ALA A 211 1.60 8.73 -18.56
C ALA A 211 0.76 9.96 -18.94
N LEU A 212 1.37 11.15 -19.01
CA LEU A 212 0.69 12.38 -19.42
C LEU A 212 0.21 12.34 -20.87
N THR A 213 1.00 11.75 -21.77
CA THR A 213 0.61 11.61 -23.19
C THR A 213 -0.71 10.85 -23.39
N ARG A 214 -1.10 9.98 -22.44
CA ARG A 214 -2.37 9.23 -22.50
C ARG A 214 -3.62 10.12 -22.41
N PHE A 215 -3.49 11.33 -21.86
CA PHE A 215 -4.56 12.34 -21.84
C PHE A 215 -4.75 13.01 -23.21
N GLY A 216 -3.70 13.04 -24.04
CA GLY A 216 -3.51 14.08 -25.05
C GLY A 216 -2.68 15.21 -24.46
N ARG A 217 -1.37 15.24 -24.79
CA ARG A 217 -0.34 15.95 -24.01
C ARG A 217 -0.68 17.41 -23.74
N GLN A 218 -0.98 18.18 -24.79
CA GLN A 218 -1.29 19.62 -24.64
C GLN A 218 -2.55 19.87 -23.81
N ARG A 219 -3.61 19.06 -24.00
CA ARG A 219 -4.84 19.19 -23.21
C ARG A 219 -4.61 18.87 -21.74
N GLY A 220 -3.83 17.81 -21.45
CA GLY A 220 -3.45 17.42 -20.09
C GLY A 220 -2.58 18.49 -19.41
N LEU A 221 -1.54 18.97 -20.07
CA LEU A 221 -0.70 20.06 -19.56
C LEU A 221 -1.51 21.33 -19.29
N GLY A 222 -2.41 21.71 -20.20
CA GLY A 222 -3.26 22.88 -20.03
C GLY A 222 -4.10 22.82 -18.76
N MET A 223 -4.66 21.66 -18.42
CA MET A 223 -5.41 21.45 -17.17
C MET A 223 -4.54 21.67 -15.92
N PHE A 224 -3.35 21.08 -15.88
CA PHE A 224 -2.45 21.23 -14.72
C PHE A 224 -1.85 22.63 -14.61
N ALA A 225 -1.56 23.27 -15.75
CA ALA A 225 -1.07 24.65 -15.79
C ALA A 225 -2.14 25.64 -15.32
N ASP A 226 -3.39 25.51 -15.80
CA ASP A 226 -4.51 26.35 -15.33
C ASP A 226 -4.70 26.24 -13.81
N TRP A 227 -4.67 25.03 -13.27
CA TRP A 227 -4.73 24.78 -11.82
C TRP A 227 -3.62 25.51 -11.05
N SER A 228 -2.37 25.41 -11.52
CA SER A 228 -1.23 26.13 -10.95
C SER A 228 -1.38 27.66 -11.05
N ASP A 229 -1.82 28.17 -12.20
CA ASP A 229 -1.93 29.61 -12.48
C ASP A 229 -3.04 30.25 -11.62
N ARG A 230 -4.19 29.58 -11.46
CA ARG A 230 -5.27 30.06 -10.60
C ARG A 230 -4.85 30.13 -9.12
N ILE A 231 -4.15 29.11 -8.64
CA ILE A 231 -3.58 29.13 -7.28
C ILE A 231 -2.58 30.28 -7.13
N ALA A 232 -1.68 30.47 -8.10
CA ALA A 232 -0.73 31.57 -8.10
C ALA A 232 -1.42 32.96 -8.13
N ALA A 233 -2.57 33.06 -8.80
CA ALA A 233 -3.42 34.26 -8.82
C ALA A 233 -4.21 34.48 -7.52
N GLY A 234 -4.10 33.57 -6.54
CA GLY A 234 -4.67 33.72 -5.21
C GLY A 234 -5.93 32.90 -4.94
N GLU A 235 -6.30 31.97 -5.83
CA GLU A 235 -7.33 30.98 -5.54
C GLU A 235 -6.92 30.10 -4.36
N VAL A 236 -7.89 29.85 -3.47
CA VAL A 236 -7.74 28.96 -2.32
C VAL A 236 -8.92 27.99 -2.29
N PRO A 237 -8.71 26.74 -1.85
CA PRO A 237 -9.81 25.81 -1.69
C PRO A 237 -10.70 26.19 -0.50
N GLU A 238 -11.88 25.56 -0.43
CA GLU A 238 -12.77 25.69 0.72
C GLU A 238 -12.04 25.35 2.03
N ALA A 239 -12.34 26.10 3.08
CA ALA A 239 -11.77 25.83 4.41
C ALA A 239 -12.26 24.47 4.92
N PRO A 240 -11.36 23.52 5.22
CA PRO A 240 -11.77 22.26 5.81
C PRO A 240 -12.41 22.48 7.20
N PRO A 241 -13.37 21.63 7.59
CA PRO A 241 -13.94 21.70 8.94
C PRO A 241 -12.89 21.33 9.99
N ARG A 242 -12.96 22.00 11.15
CA ARG A 242 -12.25 21.57 12.36
C ARG A 242 -13.00 20.41 13.03
N PRO A 243 -12.30 19.48 13.71
CA PRO A 243 -12.95 18.41 14.45
C PRO A 243 -13.92 18.92 15.52
N GLN A 244 -15.07 18.26 15.63
CA GLN A 244 -16.12 18.59 16.59
C GLN A 244 -16.65 17.35 17.31
N GLY A 245 -17.17 17.55 18.53
CA GLY A 245 -17.76 16.47 19.33
C GLY A 245 -16.80 15.29 19.50
N VAL A 246 -17.26 14.10 19.12
CA VAL A 246 -16.50 12.83 19.30
C VAL A 246 -15.20 12.78 18.49
N GLU A 247 -15.09 13.53 17.39
CA GLU A 247 -13.89 13.56 16.55
C GLU A 247 -12.67 14.07 17.32
N ARG A 248 -12.88 14.84 18.39
CA ARG A 248 -11.82 15.38 19.24
C ARG A 248 -11.19 14.34 20.18
N ASN A 249 -11.77 13.16 20.29
CA ASN A 249 -11.21 12.05 21.07
C ASN A 249 -10.13 11.26 20.30
N LEU A 250 -9.80 11.66 19.08
CA LEU A 250 -8.80 11.00 18.26
C LEU A 250 -7.39 11.25 18.82
N VAL A 251 -6.63 10.17 18.99
CA VAL A 251 -5.19 10.19 19.27
C VAL A 251 -4.49 9.45 18.15
N LEU A 252 -3.59 10.13 17.45
CA LEU A 252 -2.75 9.53 16.42
C LEU A 252 -1.34 9.35 16.97
N THR A 253 -0.79 8.15 16.85
CA THR A 253 0.63 7.88 17.13
C THR A 253 1.28 7.44 15.84
N MET A 254 2.39 8.08 15.48
CA MET A 254 3.04 7.91 14.19
C MET A 254 4.54 7.68 14.38
N TRP A 255 5.06 6.73 13.61
CA TRP A 255 6.47 6.40 13.54
C TRP A 255 6.96 6.60 12.11
N ASP A 256 8.08 7.29 11.94
CA ASP A 256 8.87 7.24 10.72
C ASP A 256 9.72 5.98 10.79
N TRP A 257 9.42 4.99 9.94
CA TRP A 257 9.87 3.63 10.14
C TRP A 257 10.79 3.08 9.05
N ALA A 258 11.10 3.88 8.04
CA ALA A 258 11.98 3.48 6.95
C ALA A 258 12.98 4.58 6.58
N GLY A 259 13.96 4.26 5.72
CA GLY A 259 14.92 5.23 5.19
C GLY A 259 14.33 6.33 4.28
N GLU A 260 15.11 7.38 4.04
CA GLU A 260 14.70 8.57 3.27
C GLU A 260 14.30 8.29 1.81
N THR A 261 14.90 7.27 1.19
CA THR A 261 14.59 6.82 -0.18
C THR A 261 13.67 5.60 -0.20
N SER A 262 13.19 5.16 0.96
CA SER A 262 12.31 4.02 1.06
C SER A 262 10.90 4.38 0.62
N TYR A 263 10.30 3.54 -0.22
CA TYR A 263 8.90 3.61 -0.57
C TYR A 263 8.19 2.43 0.09
N MET A 264 7.66 2.67 1.30
CA MET A 264 6.78 1.72 1.98
C MET A 264 5.53 1.52 1.12
N HIS A 265 5.41 0.35 0.52
CA HIS A 265 4.33 0.07 -0.42
C HIS A 265 3.14 -0.58 0.27
N ASP A 266 3.38 -1.55 1.16
CA ASP A 266 2.35 -2.31 1.86
C ASP A 266 2.86 -2.76 3.25
N GLU A 267 1.93 -3.09 4.14
CA GLU A 267 2.24 -3.58 5.50
C GLU A 267 1.28 -4.68 5.97
N VAL A 268 1.72 -5.45 6.96
CA VAL A 268 0.90 -6.41 7.71
C VAL A 268 1.24 -6.38 9.19
N THR A 269 0.20 -6.53 10.01
CA THR A 269 0.33 -6.59 11.47
C THR A 269 -0.13 -7.93 12.04
N THR A 270 -0.96 -8.70 11.35
CA THR A 270 -1.47 -9.99 11.83
C THR A 270 -2.10 -10.81 10.70
N ASP A 271 -2.39 -12.10 10.93
CA ASP A 271 -3.17 -12.91 10.00
C ASP A 271 -4.61 -12.37 9.95
N LYS A 272 -5.08 -12.00 8.74
CA LYS A 272 -6.43 -11.45 8.56
C LYS A 272 -7.54 -12.43 8.97
N ARG A 273 -7.28 -13.73 8.95
CA ARG A 273 -8.22 -14.79 9.34
C ARG A 273 -8.32 -14.93 10.86
N ASN A 274 -7.25 -14.55 11.58
CA ASN A 274 -7.23 -14.53 13.03
C ASN A 274 -6.35 -13.38 13.55
N PRO A 275 -6.93 -12.22 13.92
CA PRO A 275 -6.17 -11.04 14.31
C PRO A 275 -5.47 -11.17 15.68
N THR A 276 -5.55 -12.33 16.33
CA THR A 276 -4.88 -12.63 17.61
C THR A 276 -3.54 -13.34 17.44
N VAL A 277 -3.09 -13.58 16.20
CA VAL A 277 -1.81 -14.26 15.92
C VAL A 277 -0.60 -13.41 16.32
N ASN A 278 -0.69 -12.08 16.20
CA ASN A 278 0.41 -11.17 16.51
C ASN A 278 -0.07 -10.00 17.40
N PRO A 279 -0.59 -10.30 18.61
CA PRO A 279 -1.13 -9.29 19.50
C PRO A 279 -0.01 -8.43 20.06
N ASP A 280 -0.15 -7.10 19.94
CA ASP A 280 0.87 -6.11 20.34
C ASP A 280 2.26 -6.40 19.71
N GLY A 281 2.28 -7.13 18.60
CA GLY A 281 3.51 -7.59 17.96
C GLY A 281 4.11 -6.57 17.00
N LEU A 282 5.14 -7.02 16.29
CA LEU A 282 5.87 -6.19 15.33
C LEU A 282 5.00 -5.89 14.09
N VAL A 283 5.21 -4.72 13.51
CA VAL A 283 4.63 -4.31 12.22
C VAL A 283 5.63 -4.64 11.12
N TYR A 284 5.17 -5.26 10.04
CA TYR A 284 6.00 -5.68 8.92
C TYR A 284 5.59 -4.94 7.65
N GLY A 285 6.48 -4.09 7.15
CA GLY A 285 6.31 -3.35 5.89
C GLY A 285 7.29 -3.81 4.83
N VAL A 286 6.98 -3.56 3.57
CA VAL A 286 7.92 -3.79 2.47
C VAL A 286 8.26 -2.49 1.76
N SER A 287 9.55 -2.29 1.53
CA SER A 287 10.07 -1.21 0.74
C SER A 287 10.34 -1.67 -0.69
N ILE A 288 9.53 -1.20 -1.62
CA ILE A 288 9.63 -1.64 -3.02
C ILE A 288 10.85 -1.05 -3.73
N THR A 289 11.42 0.07 -3.25
CA THR A 289 12.49 0.81 -3.93
C THR A 289 13.91 0.36 -3.59
N ASN A 290 14.11 -0.41 -2.51
CA ASN A 290 15.43 -0.77 -2.00
C ASN A 290 15.51 -2.22 -1.45
N ASP A 291 14.58 -3.09 -1.84
CA ASP A 291 14.57 -4.52 -1.49
C ASP A 291 14.57 -4.82 0.02
N LYS A 292 13.81 -4.06 0.81
CA LYS A 292 13.76 -4.23 2.27
C LYS A 292 12.44 -4.80 2.77
N LEU A 293 12.53 -5.69 3.74
CA LEU A 293 11.49 -5.93 4.75
C LEU A 293 11.79 -5.01 5.94
N VAL A 294 10.86 -4.13 6.25
CA VAL A 294 10.95 -3.18 7.37
C VAL A 294 10.15 -3.74 8.54
N ILE A 295 10.76 -3.80 9.72
CA ILE A 295 10.15 -4.38 10.92
C ILE A 295 10.14 -3.31 12.01
N THR A 296 8.96 -2.92 12.47
CA THR A 296 8.79 -1.88 13.49
C THR A 296 8.22 -2.44 14.77
N ASP A 297 8.94 -2.21 15.85
CA ASP A 297 8.48 -2.41 17.22
C ASP A 297 7.87 -1.10 17.72
N VAL A 298 6.54 -1.00 17.65
CA VAL A 298 5.80 0.19 18.10
C VAL A 298 5.86 0.38 19.61
N ALA A 299 6.12 -0.68 20.38
CA ALA A 299 6.23 -0.62 21.85
C ALA A 299 7.60 -0.13 22.29
N ARG A 300 8.66 -0.42 21.51
CA ARG A 300 10.02 0.08 21.75
C ARG A 300 10.35 1.34 20.95
N HIS A 301 9.53 1.71 19.97
CA HIS A 301 9.75 2.82 19.03
C HIS A 301 11.04 2.64 18.23
N GLN A 302 11.23 1.43 17.69
CA GLN A 302 12.41 1.01 16.93
C GLN A 302 11.99 0.40 15.60
N SER A 303 12.79 0.63 14.57
CA SER A 303 12.63 0.00 13.26
C SER A 303 13.94 -0.59 12.78
N ILE A 304 13.88 -1.76 12.16
CA ILE A 304 15.00 -2.40 11.50
C ILE A 304 14.65 -2.76 10.06
N GLU A 305 15.64 -2.83 9.18
CA GLU A 305 15.48 -3.26 7.80
C GLU A 305 16.25 -4.56 7.55
N LEU A 306 15.61 -5.53 6.91
CA LEU A 306 16.21 -6.78 6.44
C LEU A 306 16.24 -6.78 4.91
N ASP A 307 17.35 -7.24 4.33
CA ASP A 307 17.41 -7.48 2.88
C ASP A 307 16.50 -8.63 2.48
N VAL A 308 15.67 -8.42 1.46
CA VAL A 308 14.88 -9.46 0.81
C VAL A 308 15.78 -10.20 -0.18
N PRO A 309 16.06 -11.51 0.03
CA PRO A 309 17.07 -12.20 -0.75
C PRO A 309 16.57 -12.68 -2.12
N LEU A 310 17.53 -12.92 -3.01
CA LEU A 310 17.34 -13.57 -4.31
C LEU A 310 17.96 -14.98 -4.27
N ARG A 311 17.46 -15.91 -5.09
CA ARG A 311 18.14 -17.20 -5.37
C ARG A 311 19.27 -17.04 -6.38
N GLU A 312 19.14 -16.08 -7.29
CA GLU A 312 20.15 -15.76 -8.30
C GLU A 312 21.02 -14.55 -7.90
N PRO A 313 22.27 -14.44 -8.40
CA PRO A 313 23.07 -13.23 -8.27
C PRO A 313 22.30 -11.96 -8.68
N ARG A 314 22.42 -10.92 -7.85
CA ARG A 314 21.67 -9.65 -7.98
C ARG A 314 21.80 -9.02 -9.36
N GLU A 315 23.00 -9.02 -9.92
CA GLU A 315 23.33 -8.44 -11.23
C GLU A 315 22.64 -9.13 -12.41
N MET A 316 22.13 -10.35 -12.23
CA MET A 316 21.37 -11.05 -13.26
C MET A 316 19.88 -10.72 -13.22
N VAL A 317 19.37 -10.25 -12.08
CA VAL A 317 17.96 -9.93 -11.88
C VAL A 317 17.76 -8.45 -12.16
N PRO A 318 16.94 -8.06 -13.15
CA PRO A 318 16.74 -6.65 -13.45
C PRO A 318 15.92 -5.98 -12.35
N SER A 319 16.32 -4.76 -11.97
CA SER A 319 15.55 -3.88 -11.10
C SER A 319 14.17 -3.55 -11.70
N MET A 320 13.17 -3.36 -10.83
CA MET A 320 11.89 -2.76 -11.21
C MET A 320 12.05 -1.32 -11.71
N PHE A 321 13.05 -0.61 -11.19
CA PHE A 321 13.30 0.80 -11.49
C PHE A 321 14.39 0.94 -12.55
N PRO A 322 14.32 1.97 -13.43
CA PRO A 322 15.40 2.26 -14.35
C PRO A 322 16.69 2.60 -13.59
N THR A 323 17.77 1.87 -13.84
CA THR A 323 19.10 2.07 -13.23
C THR A 323 20.13 2.57 -14.24
N ALA A 324 19.71 2.93 -15.45
CA ALA A 324 20.57 3.58 -16.43
C ALA A 324 20.70 5.09 -16.12
N PRO A 325 21.90 5.67 -16.21
CA PRO A 325 22.09 7.11 -16.05
C PRO A 325 21.52 7.91 -17.23
N GLY A 326 21.49 9.24 -17.09
CA GLY A 326 21.06 10.16 -18.16
C GLY A 326 19.56 10.49 -18.16
N PHE A 327 18.87 10.29 -17.03
CA PHE A 327 17.55 10.86 -16.79
C PHE A 327 17.67 12.34 -16.38
N GLU A 328 16.58 13.11 -16.51
CA GLU A 328 16.56 14.50 -16.03
C GLU A 328 16.80 14.53 -14.51
N PRO A 329 17.74 15.34 -14.00
CA PRO A 329 18.07 15.38 -12.58
C PRO A 329 16.84 15.55 -11.68
N SER A 330 16.83 14.81 -10.57
CA SER A 330 15.88 15.03 -9.48
C SER A 330 16.20 16.37 -8.79
N PRO A 331 15.18 17.19 -8.44
CA PRO A 331 15.39 18.39 -7.64
C PRO A 331 16.02 18.14 -6.26
N SER A 332 15.89 16.92 -5.72
CA SER A 332 16.45 16.55 -4.42
C SER A 332 17.77 15.77 -4.53
N TRP A 333 17.89 14.89 -5.52
CA TRP A 333 18.97 13.89 -5.61
C TRP A 333 19.88 14.06 -6.83
N GLY A 334 19.61 15.06 -7.68
CA GLY A 334 20.36 15.27 -8.91
C GLY A 334 20.33 14.04 -9.81
N GLU A 335 21.51 13.61 -10.27
CA GLU A 335 21.69 12.46 -11.17
C GLU A 335 21.88 11.12 -10.43
N GLU A 336 21.76 11.09 -9.09
CA GLU A 336 21.97 9.89 -8.30
C GLU A 336 20.88 8.83 -8.56
N ILE A 337 21.31 7.58 -8.78
CA ILE A 337 20.40 6.43 -8.85
C ILE A 337 20.11 5.97 -7.42
N ILE A 338 18.93 6.34 -6.93
CA ILE A 338 18.49 6.05 -5.56
C ILE A 338 17.59 4.81 -5.47
N PHE A 339 16.97 4.39 -6.57
CA PHE A 339 16.12 3.21 -6.63
C PHE A 339 16.77 2.09 -7.43
N ASP A 340 17.11 1.00 -6.76
CA ASP A 340 17.61 -0.24 -7.34
C ASP A 340 17.03 -1.43 -6.56
N ALA A 341 16.01 -2.06 -7.12
CA ALA A 341 15.19 -3.06 -6.45
C ALA A 341 14.89 -4.27 -7.35
N PRO A 342 15.84 -5.18 -7.55
CA PRO A 342 15.63 -6.45 -8.22
C PRO A 342 14.70 -7.40 -7.46
N ALA A 343 14.74 -7.45 -6.12
CA ALA A 343 13.82 -8.30 -5.34
C ALA A 343 12.39 -7.76 -5.39
N ASN A 344 12.21 -6.43 -5.45
CA ASN A 344 10.94 -5.78 -5.70
C ASN A 344 9.81 -6.33 -4.79
N PRO A 345 9.98 -6.31 -3.45
CA PRO A 345 9.02 -6.91 -2.53
C PRO A 345 7.70 -6.14 -2.53
N HIS A 346 6.60 -6.87 -2.36
CA HIS A 346 5.25 -6.33 -2.42
C HIS A 346 4.28 -7.15 -1.57
N ASN A 347 3.22 -6.48 -1.09
CA ASN A 347 2.08 -7.05 -0.36
C ASN A 347 2.42 -8.12 0.71
N PRO A 348 2.99 -7.75 1.87
CA PRO A 348 3.21 -8.71 2.94
C PRO A 348 1.86 -9.20 3.49
N MET A 349 1.79 -10.48 3.83
CA MET A 349 0.66 -11.13 4.52
C MET A 349 1.19 -12.09 5.58
N MET A 350 0.47 -12.22 6.68
CA MET A 350 0.87 -13.10 7.77
C MET A 350 0.01 -14.37 7.77
N ASP A 351 0.64 -15.52 8.00
CA ASP A 351 -0.06 -16.79 8.19
C ASP A 351 -0.35 -17.09 9.67
N ALA A 352 -1.02 -18.22 9.93
CA ALA A 352 -1.42 -18.62 11.27
C ALA A 352 -0.24 -19.01 12.18
N GLN A 353 0.97 -19.14 11.63
CA GLN A 353 2.21 -19.39 12.37
C GLN A 353 3.02 -18.11 12.61
N GLY A 354 2.56 -16.96 12.12
CA GLY A 354 3.25 -15.69 12.25
C GLY A 354 4.35 -15.46 11.21
N ARG A 355 4.46 -16.29 10.17
CA ARG A 355 5.38 -16.06 9.06
C ARG A 355 4.84 -14.95 8.15
N VAL A 356 5.74 -14.13 7.63
CA VAL A 356 5.44 -12.98 6.77
C VAL A 356 5.72 -13.34 5.32
N TRP A 357 4.66 -13.67 4.59
CA TRP A 357 4.67 -14.03 3.17
C TRP A 357 4.63 -12.78 2.30
N LEU A 358 5.47 -12.74 1.26
CA LEU A 358 5.62 -11.62 0.34
C LEU A 358 5.47 -12.12 -1.10
N THR A 359 5.09 -11.22 -2.01
CA THR A 359 5.48 -11.39 -3.41
C THR A 359 6.80 -10.69 -3.64
N SER A 360 7.81 -11.43 -4.11
CA SER A 360 9.12 -10.87 -4.44
C SER A 360 9.75 -11.66 -5.57
N THR A 361 10.54 -11.00 -6.40
CA THR A 361 11.40 -11.68 -7.37
C THR A 361 12.40 -12.53 -6.60
N VAL A 362 12.56 -13.80 -6.98
CA VAL A 362 13.63 -14.67 -6.45
C VAL A 362 14.62 -15.05 -7.55
N ARG A 363 14.22 -14.95 -8.83
CA ARG A 363 15.03 -15.27 -10.01
C ARG A 363 14.64 -14.42 -11.22
N ARG A 364 15.41 -14.54 -12.31
CA ARG A 364 15.06 -13.96 -13.62
C ARG A 364 13.71 -14.43 -14.16
N ARG A 365 13.20 -13.64 -15.09
CA ARG A 365 11.85 -13.74 -15.68
C ARG A 365 11.58 -15.04 -16.45
N ASP A 366 12.59 -15.69 -17.01
CA ASP A 366 12.39 -16.91 -17.79
C ASP A 366 12.05 -18.07 -16.86
N ASN A 367 10.91 -18.73 -17.11
CA ASN A 367 10.50 -19.85 -16.29
C ASN A 367 11.33 -21.10 -16.55
N PRO A 368 11.41 -22.01 -15.56
CA PRO A 368 11.95 -23.35 -15.76
C PRO A 368 11.05 -24.16 -16.72
N ASP A 369 11.60 -25.23 -17.29
CA ASP A 369 10.92 -26.00 -18.33
C ASP A 369 9.65 -26.71 -17.84
N TRP A 370 9.54 -26.98 -16.54
CA TRP A 370 8.33 -27.56 -15.94
C TRP A 370 7.13 -26.60 -15.87
N CYS A 371 7.31 -25.31 -16.17
CA CYS A 371 6.21 -24.35 -16.37
C CYS A 371 5.74 -24.24 -17.83
N LYS A 372 6.53 -24.79 -18.76
CA LYS A 372 6.38 -24.57 -20.21
C LYS A 372 5.63 -25.72 -20.87
N ALA A 373 5.28 -25.52 -22.13
CA ALA A 373 4.64 -26.53 -22.95
C ALA A 373 5.52 -27.79 -23.03
N GLY A 374 4.91 -28.96 -22.89
CA GLY A 374 5.61 -30.24 -22.84
C GLY A 374 5.97 -30.74 -21.43
N SER A 375 5.71 -29.94 -20.39
CA SER A 375 5.76 -30.42 -19.01
C SER A 375 4.61 -31.37 -18.67
N ASP A 376 4.88 -32.28 -17.74
CA ASP A 376 3.93 -33.16 -17.05
C ASP A 376 3.24 -32.48 -15.85
N HIS A 377 3.54 -31.23 -15.52
CA HIS A 377 2.76 -30.46 -14.55
C HIS A 377 1.34 -30.20 -15.10
N PRO A 378 0.25 -30.56 -14.41
CA PRO A 378 -1.13 -30.42 -14.94
C PRO A 378 -1.45 -29.02 -15.46
N SER A 379 -1.18 -27.99 -14.65
CA SER A 379 -1.36 -26.58 -15.05
C SER A 379 -0.54 -26.16 -16.26
N ALA A 380 0.70 -26.65 -16.42
CA ALA A 380 1.54 -26.33 -17.58
C ALA A 380 1.11 -27.08 -18.85
N ALA A 381 0.67 -28.33 -18.71
CA ALA A 381 0.09 -29.11 -19.79
C ALA A 381 -1.21 -28.47 -20.30
N TYR A 382 -2.01 -27.90 -19.39
CA TYR A 382 -3.22 -27.15 -19.74
C TYR A 382 -2.87 -25.78 -20.32
N PHE A 383 -2.24 -24.90 -19.56
CA PHE A 383 -1.93 -23.53 -19.95
C PHE A 383 -0.49 -23.16 -19.56
N PRO A 384 0.50 -23.37 -20.47
CA PRO A 384 1.90 -23.14 -20.15
C PRO A 384 2.21 -21.66 -19.98
N VAL A 385 3.06 -21.33 -19.01
CA VAL A 385 3.51 -19.97 -18.71
C VAL A 385 5.03 -19.91 -18.90
N SER A 386 5.48 -19.18 -19.91
CA SER A 386 6.91 -19.15 -20.28
C SER A 386 7.76 -18.20 -19.44
N ARG A 387 7.12 -17.22 -18.78
CA ARG A 387 7.78 -16.19 -18.00
C ARG A 387 6.98 -15.81 -16.76
N SER A 388 7.68 -15.48 -15.68
CA SER A 388 7.11 -15.00 -14.41
C SER A 388 7.71 -13.63 -14.03
N GLY A 389 6.97 -12.87 -13.23
CA GLY A 389 7.33 -11.56 -12.69
C GLY A 389 7.98 -11.68 -11.32
N ARG A 390 7.30 -11.21 -10.26
CA ARG A 390 7.61 -11.61 -8.89
C ARG A 390 7.21 -13.08 -8.69
N GLN A 391 7.92 -13.78 -7.81
CA GLN A 391 7.57 -15.10 -7.28
C GLN A 391 7.12 -14.96 -5.81
N ILE A 392 7.38 -15.96 -4.97
CA ILE A 392 6.89 -16.03 -3.61
C ILE A 392 8.09 -16.08 -2.66
N SER A 393 8.03 -15.33 -1.57
CA SER A 393 8.94 -15.49 -0.45
C SER A 393 8.20 -15.44 0.88
N ALA A 394 8.83 -15.93 1.94
CA ALA A 394 8.33 -15.75 3.29
C ALA A 394 9.50 -15.56 4.25
N TYR A 395 9.35 -14.64 5.21
CA TYR A 395 10.24 -14.51 6.34
C TYR A 395 9.60 -15.18 7.56
N ASP A 396 10.35 -16.05 8.23
CA ASP A 396 9.97 -16.64 9.50
C ASP A 396 10.65 -15.85 10.63
N PRO A 397 9.90 -15.04 11.41
CA PRO A 397 10.49 -14.26 12.50
C PRO A 397 11.04 -15.12 13.64
N GLU A 398 10.47 -16.31 13.89
CA GLU A 398 10.92 -17.22 14.95
C GLU A 398 12.29 -17.83 14.60
N ARG A 399 12.45 -18.24 13.33
CA ARG A 399 13.70 -18.85 12.83
C ARG A 399 14.71 -17.84 12.28
N GLN A 400 14.28 -16.60 12.08
CA GLN A 400 15.04 -15.54 11.40
C GLN A 400 15.58 -16.00 10.03
N SER A 401 14.73 -16.67 9.25
CA SER A 401 15.12 -17.31 7.99
C SER A 401 14.14 -17.03 6.87
N TRP A 402 14.64 -17.06 5.63
CA TRP A 402 13.85 -16.84 4.43
C TRP A 402 13.49 -18.16 3.74
N LEU A 403 12.23 -18.27 3.33
CA LEU A 403 11.76 -19.19 2.31
C LEU A 403 11.68 -18.42 0.99
N LEU A 404 12.33 -18.93 -0.04
CA LEU A 404 12.22 -18.40 -1.40
C LEU A 404 11.57 -19.51 -2.22
N ILE A 405 10.46 -19.26 -2.89
CA ILE A 405 9.65 -20.28 -3.57
C ILE A 405 9.45 -19.84 -5.02
N ASP A 406 9.80 -20.72 -5.95
CA ASP A 406 9.67 -20.45 -7.38
C ASP A 406 8.23 -20.72 -7.86
N SER A 407 7.56 -19.68 -8.35
CA SER A 407 6.23 -19.79 -8.97
C SER A 407 6.28 -19.67 -10.49
N CYS A 408 5.51 -20.49 -11.20
CA CYS A 408 5.38 -20.40 -12.66
C CYS A 408 4.63 -19.15 -13.11
N TYR A 409 3.66 -18.68 -12.32
CA TYR A 409 2.88 -17.48 -12.60
C TYR A 409 3.51 -16.27 -11.91
N ALA A 410 3.31 -15.09 -12.49
CA ALA A 410 3.69 -13.84 -11.84
C ALA A 410 2.77 -13.54 -10.64
N THR A 411 3.33 -12.98 -9.58
CA THR A 411 2.60 -12.63 -8.35
C THR A 411 2.55 -11.10 -8.14
N HIS A 412 1.51 -10.61 -7.45
CA HIS A 412 1.39 -9.21 -7.02
C HIS A 412 0.77 -9.09 -5.63
N HIS A 413 -0.55 -9.17 -5.49
CA HIS A 413 -1.17 -9.34 -4.18
C HIS A 413 -1.29 -10.84 -3.88
N LEU A 414 -1.17 -11.20 -2.60
CA LEU A 414 -1.43 -12.53 -2.08
C LEU A 414 -2.52 -12.49 -1.00
N GLN A 415 -3.26 -13.59 -0.88
CA GLN A 415 -4.29 -13.74 0.14
C GLN A 415 -4.47 -15.20 0.54
N PHE A 416 -4.44 -15.47 1.84
CA PHE A 416 -4.80 -16.78 2.38
C PHE A 416 -6.29 -17.05 2.26
N GLY A 417 -6.63 -18.25 1.80
CA GLY A 417 -7.96 -18.83 1.92
C GLY A 417 -8.23 -19.37 3.33
N GLU A 418 -9.51 -19.58 3.62
CA GLU A 418 -10.00 -20.23 4.84
C GLU A 418 -10.34 -21.70 4.53
N ASP A 419 -9.35 -22.47 4.10
CA ASP A 419 -9.49 -23.88 3.75
C ASP A 419 -8.49 -24.78 4.48
N ALA A 420 -8.67 -26.10 4.32
CA ALA A 420 -7.85 -27.08 5.01
C ALA A 420 -6.38 -27.09 4.54
N ALA A 421 -6.06 -26.54 3.38
CA ALA A 421 -4.72 -26.48 2.79
C ALA A 421 -3.97 -25.19 3.13
N ASP A 422 -4.65 -24.23 3.78
CA ASP A 422 -4.16 -22.85 3.90
C ASP A 422 -3.73 -22.32 2.52
N THR A 423 -4.58 -22.53 1.50
CA THR A 423 -4.29 -22.13 0.12
C THR A 423 -3.96 -20.65 0.05
N LEU A 424 -2.78 -20.32 -0.49
CA LEU A 424 -2.34 -18.96 -0.72
C LEU A 424 -2.60 -18.58 -2.18
N TRP A 425 -3.53 -17.66 -2.41
CA TRP A 425 -3.94 -17.19 -3.73
C TRP A 425 -3.14 -15.97 -4.18
N PHE A 426 -2.87 -15.86 -5.48
CA PHE A 426 -2.07 -14.78 -6.04
C PHE A 426 -2.74 -14.09 -7.23
N SER A 427 -2.74 -12.76 -7.23
CA SER A 427 -2.93 -11.93 -8.43
C SER A 427 -1.58 -11.66 -9.12
N GLY A 428 -1.58 -10.83 -10.18
CA GLY A 428 -0.37 -10.28 -10.78
C GLY A 428 -0.07 -10.76 -12.20
N ASP A 429 -0.39 -12.03 -12.51
CA ASP A 429 -0.30 -12.52 -13.87
C ASP A 429 -1.44 -11.95 -14.73
N ALA A 430 -1.15 -11.71 -16.02
CA ALA A 430 -2.12 -11.17 -16.95
C ALA A 430 -3.06 -12.22 -17.54
N ASN A 431 -2.72 -13.51 -17.41
CA ASN A 431 -3.40 -14.60 -18.10
C ASN A 431 -3.99 -15.63 -17.15
N VAL A 432 -3.38 -15.79 -15.98
CA VAL A 432 -3.73 -16.85 -15.02
C VAL A 432 -3.93 -16.31 -13.61
N VAL A 433 -4.59 -17.09 -12.78
CA VAL A 433 -4.55 -16.93 -11.32
C VAL A 433 -3.89 -18.18 -10.76
N GLY A 434 -2.90 -17.97 -9.91
CA GLY A 434 -2.13 -19.04 -9.30
C GLY A 434 -2.41 -19.18 -7.80
N TRP A 435 -2.09 -20.35 -7.26
CA TRP A 435 -2.12 -20.62 -5.84
C TRP A 435 -0.97 -21.52 -5.40
N LEU A 436 -0.70 -21.50 -4.10
CA LEU A 436 0.22 -22.40 -3.40
C LEU A 436 -0.55 -23.10 -2.26
N ASP A 437 -0.49 -24.42 -2.21
CA ASP A 437 -0.86 -25.21 -1.04
C ASP A 437 0.29 -25.12 -0.03
N THR A 438 0.10 -24.28 1.00
CA THR A 438 1.18 -23.97 1.94
C THR A 438 1.49 -25.14 2.87
N LYS A 439 0.50 -25.97 3.20
CA LYS A 439 0.71 -27.17 4.02
C LYS A 439 1.49 -28.24 3.27
N LEU A 440 1.12 -28.50 2.01
CA LEU A 440 1.88 -29.44 1.18
C LEU A 440 3.32 -28.97 0.98
N TYR A 441 3.52 -27.66 0.79
CA TYR A 441 4.87 -27.10 0.70
C TYR A 441 5.64 -27.27 2.01
N ASP A 442 5.03 -26.97 3.16
CA ASP A 442 5.68 -27.15 4.46
C ASP A 442 6.09 -28.62 4.70
N GLU A 443 5.25 -29.57 4.31
CA GLU A 443 5.51 -31.01 4.45
C GLU A 443 6.60 -31.53 3.50
N THR A 444 6.61 -31.07 2.25
CA THR A 444 7.41 -31.69 1.18
C THR A 444 8.60 -30.87 0.74
N GLN A 445 8.55 -29.55 0.93
CA GLN A 445 9.44 -28.56 0.34
C GLN A 445 9.49 -28.61 -1.20
N ASP A 446 8.50 -29.24 -1.83
CA ASP A 446 8.39 -29.35 -3.28
C ASP A 446 7.50 -28.23 -3.83
N GLU A 447 8.15 -27.16 -4.28
CA GLU A 447 7.46 -26.01 -4.88
C GLU A 447 6.69 -26.38 -6.14
N ARG A 448 7.15 -27.37 -6.91
CA ARG A 448 6.50 -27.80 -8.15
C ARG A 448 5.21 -28.54 -7.85
N ALA A 449 5.21 -29.43 -6.87
CA ALA A 449 4.03 -30.21 -6.50
C ALA A 449 2.99 -29.37 -5.73
N SER A 450 3.43 -28.32 -5.03
CA SER A 450 2.59 -27.54 -4.13
C SER A 450 1.84 -26.38 -4.79
N GLN A 451 2.03 -26.15 -6.09
CA GLN A 451 1.41 -25.01 -6.77
C GLN A 451 0.53 -25.41 -7.95
N GLY A 452 -0.42 -24.54 -8.29
CA GLY A 452 -1.26 -24.68 -9.47
C GLY A 452 -1.70 -23.33 -10.00
N TRP A 453 -2.23 -23.32 -11.23
CA TRP A 453 -2.77 -22.10 -11.83
C TRP A 453 -3.82 -22.43 -12.89
N CYS A 454 -4.74 -21.49 -13.10
CA CYS A 454 -5.77 -21.60 -14.12
C CYS A 454 -5.82 -20.34 -14.98
N PRO A 455 -6.00 -20.47 -16.30
CA PRO A 455 -6.32 -19.33 -17.13
C PRO A 455 -7.69 -18.77 -16.75
N THR A 456 -7.86 -17.46 -16.85
CA THR A 456 -9.16 -16.82 -16.61
C THR A 456 -10.04 -16.94 -17.85
N VAL A 457 -10.89 -17.97 -17.92
CA VAL A 457 -11.80 -18.23 -19.03
C VAL A 457 -13.25 -18.21 -18.53
N ILE A 458 -14.07 -17.39 -19.17
CA ILE A 458 -15.48 -17.17 -18.84
C ILE A 458 -16.31 -18.11 -19.70
N ASP A 459 -17.24 -18.83 -19.07
CA ASP A 459 -18.27 -19.66 -19.73
C ASP A 459 -19.25 -18.76 -20.50
N THR A 460 -18.82 -18.34 -21.69
CA THR A 460 -19.55 -17.35 -22.50
C THR A 460 -20.63 -18.02 -23.34
N ASN A 461 -20.45 -19.30 -23.65
CA ASN A 461 -21.46 -20.09 -24.37
C ASN A 461 -22.56 -20.61 -23.42
N GLY A 462 -22.33 -20.61 -22.10
CA GLY A 462 -23.32 -20.88 -21.06
C GLY A 462 -23.61 -22.36 -20.84
N ASP A 463 -22.71 -23.26 -21.21
CA ASP A 463 -22.91 -24.72 -21.08
C ASP A 463 -22.44 -25.29 -19.73
N GLY A 464 -21.85 -24.44 -18.88
CA GLY A 464 -21.37 -24.77 -17.54
C GLY A 464 -19.98 -25.38 -17.50
N ARG A 465 -19.23 -25.39 -18.62
CA ARG A 465 -17.89 -26.01 -18.71
C ARG A 465 -16.96 -25.21 -19.61
N ILE A 466 -15.72 -25.01 -19.16
CA ILE A 466 -14.69 -24.44 -20.04
C ILE A 466 -14.21 -25.48 -21.04
N THR A 467 -14.36 -25.17 -22.33
CA THR A 467 -13.97 -26.02 -23.45
C THR A 467 -12.99 -25.30 -24.38
N ARG A 468 -12.01 -26.06 -24.90
CA ARG A 468 -11.09 -25.58 -25.93
C ARG A 468 -11.60 -25.97 -27.32
N PRO A 469 -11.34 -25.15 -28.36
CA PRO A 469 -10.74 -23.82 -28.28
C PRO A 469 -11.70 -22.78 -27.68
N TRP A 470 -11.15 -21.72 -27.10
CA TRP A 470 -11.90 -20.53 -26.64
C TRP A 470 -11.49 -19.31 -27.46
N ASN A 471 -12.28 -18.24 -27.38
CA ASN A 471 -11.96 -16.94 -27.92
C ASN A 471 -10.74 -16.35 -27.20
N GLU A 472 -9.74 -15.94 -27.97
CA GLU A 472 -8.53 -15.31 -27.47
C GLU A 472 -8.68 -13.76 -27.42
N PRO A 473 -8.08 -13.08 -26.44
CA PRO A 473 -8.14 -11.63 -26.32
C PRO A 473 -7.61 -10.94 -27.59
N GLY A 474 -8.41 -10.02 -28.14
CA GLY A 474 -8.06 -9.25 -29.34
C GLY A 474 -8.42 -9.93 -30.67
N GLU A 475 -8.96 -11.14 -30.63
CA GLU A 475 -9.48 -11.84 -31.80
C GLU A 475 -11.00 -11.63 -31.99
N ALA A 476 -11.53 -12.07 -33.13
CA ALA A 476 -12.97 -12.05 -33.37
C ALA A 476 -13.67 -13.07 -32.44
N VAL A 477 -14.74 -12.64 -31.79
CA VAL A 477 -15.50 -13.47 -30.85
C VAL A 477 -16.44 -14.40 -31.60
N ASP A 478 -16.32 -15.71 -31.37
CA ASP A 478 -17.31 -16.73 -31.72
C ASP A 478 -18.23 -16.97 -30.50
N PRO A 479 -19.54 -16.67 -30.61
CA PRO A 479 -20.48 -16.85 -29.50
C PRO A 479 -20.70 -18.33 -29.11
N ALA A 480 -20.23 -19.30 -29.88
CA ALA A 480 -20.29 -20.72 -29.53
C ALA A 480 -19.12 -21.17 -28.64
N LEU A 481 -18.11 -20.34 -28.45
CA LEU A 481 -16.91 -20.64 -27.67
C LEU A 481 -16.89 -19.85 -26.36
N ASP A 482 -16.19 -20.40 -25.37
CA ASP A 482 -15.84 -19.66 -24.16
C ASP A 482 -14.90 -18.51 -24.46
N THR A 483 -14.74 -17.57 -23.54
CA THR A 483 -13.91 -16.37 -23.78
C THR A 483 -12.85 -16.22 -22.71
N ARG A 484 -11.58 -16.18 -23.13
CA ARG A 484 -10.49 -15.88 -22.22
C ARG A 484 -10.46 -14.39 -21.91
N ASP A 485 -10.52 -14.08 -20.63
CA ASP A 485 -10.29 -12.74 -20.15
C ASP A 485 -8.79 -12.55 -19.88
N ALA A 486 -8.17 -11.48 -20.38
CA ALA A 486 -6.76 -11.18 -20.08
C ALA A 486 -6.55 -9.73 -19.63
N GLY A 487 -5.51 -9.53 -18.82
CA GLY A 487 -5.16 -8.23 -18.26
C GLY A 487 -4.55 -8.37 -16.88
N PHE A 488 -3.74 -7.39 -16.50
CA PHE A 488 -3.11 -7.37 -15.19
C PHE A 488 -4.15 -7.43 -14.07
N ALA A 489 -4.09 -8.50 -13.27
CA ALA A 489 -4.88 -8.65 -12.06
C ALA A 489 -4.19 -7.91 -10.93
N TYR A 490 -4.75 -6.77 -10.50
CA TYR A 490 -4.20 -5.97 -9.42
C TYR A 490 -4.38 -6.67 -8.08
N GLY A 491 -5.62 -6.79 -7.57
CA GLY A 491 -5.92 -7.40 -6.29
C GLY A 491 -6.42 -8.84 -6.40
N VAL A 492 -6.35 -9.59 -5.29
CA VAL A 492 -7.00 -10.88 -5.09
C VAL A 492 -7.62 -10.94 -3.69
N ILE A 493 -8.79 -11.58 -3.58
CA ILE A 493 -9.36 -11.99 -2.30
C ILE A 493 -9.92 -13.41 -2.42
N ALA A 494 -9.68 -14.24 -1.42
CA ALA A 494 -10.30 -15.55 -1.32
C ALA A 494 -11.67 -15.42 -0.62
N SER A 495 -12.69 -16.05 -1.21
CA SER A 495 -14.05 -16.08 -0.67
C SER A 495 -14.16 -17.19 0.37
N PRO A 496 -14.46 -16.88 1.65
CA PRO A 496 -14.69 -17.91 2.66
C PRO A 496 -16.05 -18.62 2.47
N ALA A 497 -16.93 -18.08 1.61
CA ALA A 497 -18.26 -18.63 1.40
C ALA A 497 -18.25 -19.90 0.52
N ASP A 498 -17.32 -19.96 -0.45
CA ASP A 498 -17.28 -21.01 -1.47
C ASP A 498 -15.86 -21.41 -1.92
N GLY A 499 -14.81 -20.82 -1.33
CA GLY A 499 -13.41 -21.11 -1.69
C GLY A 499 -12.95 -20.54 -3.03
N SER A 500 -13.77 -19.73 -3.72
CA SER A 500 -13.39 -19.07 -4.97
C SER A 500 -12.42 -17.90 -4.73
N ALA A 501 -11.66 -17.53 -5.77
CA ALA A 501 -10.81 -16.35 -5.74
C ALA A 501 -11.41 -15.24 -6.61
N TRP A 502 -11.50 -14.03 -6.07
CA TRP A 502 -11.94 -12.84 -6.79
C TRP A 502 -10.73 -11.97 -7.09
N ILE A 503 -10.51 -11.66 -8.37
CA ILE A 503 -9.45 -10.75 -8.80
C ILE A 503 -10.03 -9.45 -9.35
N ALA A 504 -9.30 -8.35 -9.16
CA ALA A 504 -9.65 -7.04 -9.70
C ALA A 504 -8.73 -6.67 -10.86
N ARG A 505 -9.31 -6.35 -12.02
CA ARG A 505 -8.60 -5.83 -13.19
C ARG A 505 -9.02 -4.38 -13.39
N THR A 506 -8.11 -3.45 -13.15
CA THR A 506 -8.42 -2.01 -13.15
C THR A 506 -8.52 -1.40 -14.56
N GLY A 507 -8.11 -2.14 -15.59
CA GLY A 507 -8.12 -1.68 -16.97
C GLY A 507 -8.47 -2.77 -18.00
N PRO A 508 -8.87 -2.37 -19.23
CA PRO A 508 -9.21 -1.01 -19.64
C PRO A 508 -10.43 -0.46 -18.87
N PHE A 509 -10.64 0.86 -18.85
CA PHE A 509 -11.80 1.46 -18.18
C PHE A 509 -13.12 1.18 -18.94
N PRO A 510 -14.22 0.84 -18.27
CA PRO A 510 -14.30 0.54 -16.84
C PRO A 510 -13.63 -0.80 -16.50
N GLY A 511 -12.96 -0.85 -15.35
CA GLY A 511 -12.37 -2.08 -14.82
C GLY A 511 -13.43 -3.15 -14.50
N ARG A 512 -12.98 -4.34 -14.10
CA ARG A 512 -13.84 -5.50 -13.83
C ARG A 512 -13.34 -6.37 -12.68
N LEU A 513 -14.27 -7.09 -12.07
CA LEU A 513 -14.00 -8.19 -11.14
C LEU A 513 -14.20 -9.51 -11.88
N VAL A 514 -13.33 -10.49 -11.60
CA VAL A 514 -13.38 -11.84 -12.18
C VAL A 514 -13.38 -12.85 -11.03
N ARG A 515 -14.29 -13.83 -11.06
CA ARG A 515 -14.43 -14.83 -10.00
C ARG A 515 -13.93 -16.17 -10.52
N LEU A 516 -12.74 -16.56 -10.11
CA LEU A 516 -12.22 -17.89 -10.39
C LEU A 516 -12.71 -18.93 -9.38
N ASP A 517 -13.46 -19.91 -9.88
CA ASP A 517 -13.69 -21.19 -9.23
C ASP A 517 -12.61 -22.19 -9.65
N ARG A 518 -12.02 -22.88 -8.67
CA ARG A 518 -11.03 -23.94 -8.95
C ARG A 518 -11.70 -25.24 -9.40
N GLY A 519 -12.93 -25.47 -8.95
CA GLY A 519 -13.59 -26.77 -9.03
C GLY A 519 -12.80 -27.90 -8.34
N ASP A 520 -13.25 -29.13 -8.56
CA ASP A 520 -12.72 -30.31 -7.86
C ASP A 520 -11.48 -30.94 -8.53
N ASN A 521 -11.19 -30.60 -9.79
CA ASN A 521 -10.05 -31.12 -10.55
C ASN A 521 -9.41 -30.01 -11.42
N PRO A 522 -8.74 -29.04 -10.79
CA PRO A 522 -8.00 -28.02 -11.53
C PRO A 522 -6.79 -28.63 -12.26
N PRO A 523 -6.41 -28.07 -13.42
CA PRO A 523 -7.00 -26.88 -14.05
C PRO A 523 -8.23 -27.14 -14.93
N GLU A 524 -8.60 -28.39 -15.19
CA GLU A 524 -9.66 -28.75 -16.15
C GLU A 524 -11.06 -28.31 -15.72
N THR A 525 -11.30 -28.16 -14.41
CA THR A 525 -12.60 -27.70 -13.86
C THR A 525 -12.64 -26.21 -13.54
N CYS A 526 -11.59 -25.45 -13.85
CA CYS A 526 -11.55 -24.03 -13.54
C CYS A 526 -12.51 -23.21 -14.40
N ILE A 527 -13.25 -22.27 -13.79
CA ILE A 527 -14.20 -21.36 -14.45
C ILE A 527 -14.04 -19.96 -13.85
N ALA A 528 -13.95 -18.90 -14.68
CA ALA A 528 -13.68 -17.52 -14.26
C ALA A 528 -14.86 -16.54 -14.36
#